data_AF-A0A2B7WFH5-F1
#
_entry.id   AF-A0A2B7WFH5-F1
#
_cell.length_a   1.000
_cell.length_b   1.000
_cell.length_c   1.000
_cell.angle_alpha   90.00
_cell.angle_beta   90.00
_cell.angle_gamma   90.00
#
_symmetry.space_group_name_H-M   'P 1'
#
loop_
_entity.id
_entity.type
_entity.pdbx_description
1 polymer ?
#
loop_
_entity_poly.entity_id
_entity_poly.type
_entity_poly.pdbx_seq_one_letter_code
_entity_poly.pdbx_strand_id
1 'polypeptide(L)'
;MCQLHVLIPDVLLGFTEGKPYAMEGPNGRSFITTQYAVLAHGKAEKEFPFIACSDSPITDAEFNRYRQTMAVEDCKMATKSMVAGKVADINRLINHQFTKEELEEKLRRQGTNDNKMKIFERLQLEKRRQEAIASGDEAAVAQCDAELQRFTGPKLAFGTSLVKPRSTEKTQQERLQELNLRNQKLNAENVRRAQLEERRRERLAAAAVARGEAVANRFARVKTKARTHYDVHGNRLMPKSGEDGGVSDMSRPVTPITGANTPNGNKASTPTPNGGSATPGAKGAGDSTKPARKGGIPVIRHRPTDDENIAALDFEIDIEI
;
A
#
# COMPACT_ATOMS: atom_id res chain seq x y z
N MET A 1 32.51 4.50 14.64
CA MET A 1 31.30 5.11 15.23
C MET A 1 31.08 4.47 16.57
N CYS A 2 31.05 5.27 17.64
CA CYS A 2 31.19 4.85 19.02
C CYS A 2 30.11 3.84 19.45
N GLN A 3 30.48 2.57 19.56
CA GLN A 3 29.78 1.61 20.42
C GLN A 3 30.03 2.03 21.87
N LEU A 4 29.23 2.96 22.39
CA LEU A 4 29.03 3.06 23.83
C LEU A 4 28.16 1.86 24.23
N HIS A 5 28.76 0.67 24.25
CA HIS A 5 28.26 -0.43 25.07
C HIS A 5 28.57 -0.03 26.51
N VAL A 6 27.68 0.76 27.12
CA VAL A 6 27.70 1.02 28.56
C VAL A 6 27.21 -0.25 29.25
N LEU A 7 28.08 -1.25 29.25
CA LEU A 7 27.93 -2.50 29.99
C LEU A 7 28.51 -2.26 31.39
N ILE A 8 28.00 -1.25 32.10
CA ILE A 8 28.50 -0.87 33.40
C ILE A 8 27.38 -1.00 34.43
N PRO A 9 27.59 -1.73 35.53
CA PRO A 9 26.64 -1.73 36.63
C PRO A 9 26.67 -0.33 37.24
N ASP A 10 25.56 0.38 37.10
CA ASP A 10 25.39 1.72 37.66
C ASP A 10 24.23 1.73 38.66
N VAL A 11 24.31 2.62 39.64
CA VAL A 11 23.28 2.77 40.68
C VAL A 11 22.29 3.85 40.24
N LEU A 12 21.00 3.51 40.20
CA LEU A 12 19.94 4.47 39.92
C LEU A 12 19.70 5.37 41.15
N LEU A 13 19.92 6.67 41.00
CA LEU A 13 19.65 7.67 42.04
C LEU A 13 18.26 8.29 41.92
N GLY A 14 17.79 8.51 40.69
CA GLY A 14 16.50 9.14 40.43
C GLY A 14 16.20 9.32 38.95
N PHE A 15 15.16 10.09 38.67
CA PHE A 15 14.72 10.41 37.31
C PHE A 15 14.70 11.92 37.09
N THR A 16 15.06 12.34 35.89
CA THR A 16 15.02 13.74 35.43
C THR A 16 14.33 13.82 34.08
N GLU A 17 13.83 15.00 33.71
CA GLU A 17 13.16 15.23 32.43
C GLU A 17 14.09 15.96 31.48
N GLY A 18 14.17 15.47 30.24
CA GLY A 18 15.05 16.01 29.20
C GLY A 18 14.41 15.96 27.82
N LYS A 19 15.26 15.94 26.78
CA LYS A 19 14.79 15.95 25.39
C LYS A 19 13.97 14.69 25.08
N PRO A 20 12.80 14.81 24.42
CA PRO A 20 11.97 13.65 24.10
C PRO A 20 12.66 12.71 23.12
N TYR A 21 12.53 11.41 23.35
CA TYR A 21 13.03 10.36 22.46
C TYR A 21 12.03 9.20 22.38
N ALA A 22 12.09 8.42 21.29
CA ALA A 22 11.21 7.27 21.11
C ALA A 22 11.85 5.99 21.65
N MET A 23 11.05 5.18 22.35
CA MET A 23 11.39 3.85 22.83
C MET A 23 10.40 2.81 22.35
N GLU A 24 10.83 1.56 22.22
CA GLU A 24 9.95 0.45 21.91
C GLU A 24 9.46 -0.21 23.21
N GLY A 25 8.14 -0.35 23.36
CA GLY A 25 7.57 -1.12 24.45
C GLY A 25 7.65 -2.64 24.18
N PRO A 26 7.35 -3.48 25.18
CA PRO A 26 7.36 -4.94 25.03
C PRO A 26 6.38 -5.44 23.95
N ASN A 27 5.35 -4.65 23.65
CA ASN A 27 4.36 -4.94 22.61
C ASN A 27 4.86 -4.56 21.19
N GLY A 28 6.14 -4.18 21.02
CA GLY A 28 6.71 -3.70 19.76
C GLY A 28 6.21 -2.32 19.31
N ARG A 29 5.39 -1.65 20.13
CA ARG A 29 4.86 -0.32 19.85
C ARG A 29 5.84 0.74 20.35
N SER A 30 6.22 1.66 19.47
CA SER A 30 7.01 2.83 19.83
C SER A 30 6.18 3.84 20.62
N PHE A 31 6.77 4.41 21.67
CA PHE A 31 6.20 5.52 22.45
C PHE A 31 7.28 6.56 22.71
N ILE A 32 6.86 7.81 22.92
CA ILE A 32 7.77 8.91 23.22
C ILE A 32 7.87 9.05 24.73
N THR A 33 9.10 9.19 25.24
CA THR A 33 9.37 9.51 26.64
C THR A 33 10.31 10.70 26.73
N THR A 34 10.16 11.49 27.79
CA THR A 34 11.06 12.60 28.17
C THR A 34 11.92 12.25 29.37
N GLN A 35 11.72 11.09 29.98
CA GLN A 35 12.37 10.72 31.23
C GLN A 35 13.77 10.16 30.99
N TYR A 36 14.73 10.60 31.79
CA TYR A 36 16.11 10.15 31.84
C TYR A 36 16.39 9.56 33.22
N ALA A 37 17.24 8.54 33.27
CA ALA A 37 17.72 7.96 34.51
C ALA A 37 18.99 8.69 34.96
N VAL A 38 19.02 9.15 36.21
CA VAL A 38 20.24 9.66 36.84
C VAL A 38 20.96 8.45 37.42
N LEU A 39 22.07 8.09 36.78
CA LEU A 39 22.87 6.93 37.14
C LEU A 39 24.18 7.38 37.77
N ALA A 40 24.61 6.66 38.80
CA ALA A 40 25.87 6.87 39.47
C ALA A 40 26.81 5.67 39.27
N HIS A 41 28.04 5.98 38.87
CA HIS A 41 29.15 5.05 38.85
C HIS A 41 30.23 5.58 39.80
N GLY A 42 30.33 5.00 40.99
CA GLY A 42 31.19 5.56 42.04
C GLY A 42 30.70 6.96 42.48
N LYS A 43 31.51 7.99 42.25
CA LYS A 43 31.23 9.42 42.50
C LYS A 43 30.74 10.16 41.25
N ALA A 44 30.83 9.54 40.08
CA ALA A 44 30.38 10.16 38.84
C ALA A 44 28.87 9.97 38.69
N GLU A 45 28.13 11.08 38.62
CA GLU A 45 26.70 11.08 38.36
C GLU A 45 26.41 11.64 36.97
N LYS A 46 25.60 10.92 36.19
CA LYS A 46 25.24 11.35 34.84
C LYS A 46 23.84 10.89 34.44
N GLU A 47 23.20 11.72 33.64
CA GLU A 47 21.88 11.44 33.06
C GLU A 47 22.03 10.58 31.81
N PHE A 48 21.31 9.46 31.78
CA PHE A 48 21.28 8.54 30.65
C PHE A 48 19.84 8.32 30.15
N PRO A 49 19.63 8.29 28.83
CA PRO A 49 18.35 7.86 28.27
C PRO A 49 18.19 6.35 28.47
N PHE A 50 16.97 5.89 28.73
CA PHE A 50 16.64 4.48 28.85
C PHE A 50 16.95 3.63 27.60
N ILE A 51 17.11 4.25 26.41
CA ILE A 51 17.58 3.54 25.20
C ILE A 51 19.00 2.99 25.38
N ALA A 52 19.82 3.64 26.21
CA ALA A 52 21.19 3.20 26.46
C ALA A 52 21.27 2.06 27.50
N CYS A 53 20.16 1.74 28.18
CA CYS A 53 20.12 0.66 29.15
C CYS A 53 20.08 -0.70 28.44
N SER A 54 20.93 -1.63 28.86
CA SER A 54 20.92 -3.01 28.37
C SER A 54 19.90 -3.85 29.12
N ASP A 55 19.18 -4.72 28.39
CA ASP A 55 18.29 -5.75 28.97
C ASP A 55 19.03 -7.04 29.37
N SER A 56 20.35 -7.10 29.16
CA SER A 56 21.16 -8.29 29.46
C SER A 56 21.53 -8.37 30.96
N PRO A 57 21.69 -9.58 31.52
CA PRO A 57 22.15 -9.73 32.90
C PRO A 57 23.59 -9.21 33.08
N ILE A 58 23.88 -8.70 34.28
CA ILE A 58 25.22 -8.22 34.65
C ILE A 58 26.20 -9.39 34.61
N THR A 59 27.33 -9.23 33.91
CA THR A 59 28.37 -10.24 33.85
C THR A 59 29.38 -10.11 35.01
N ASP A 60 30.06 -11.19 35.36
CA ASP A 60 31.05 -11.18 36.45
C ASP A 60 32.19 -10.18 36.20
N ALA A 61 32.59 -10.01 34.93
CA ALA A 61 33.62 -9.05 34.54
C ALA A 61 33.18 -7.60 34.81
N GLU A 62 31.93 -7.27 34.50
CA GLU A 62 31.33 -5.96 34.75
C GLU A 62 31.20 -5.67 36.24
N PHE A 63 30.75 -6.67 37.00
CA PHE A 63 30.62 -6.57 38.46
C PHE A 63 31.99 -6.38 39.13
N ASN A 64 33.02 -7.09 38.67
CA ASN A 64 34.38 -6.93 39.19
C ASN A 64 34.93 -5.52 38.92
N ARG A 65 34.70 -4.96 37.73
CA ARG A 65 35.09 -3.58 37.40
C ARG A 65 34.35 -2.56 38.28
N TYR A 66 33.05 -2.74 38.48
CA TYR A 66 32.26 -1.90 39.37
C TYR A 66 32.80 -1.94 40.81
N ARG A 67 33.06 -3.14 41.34
CA ARG A 67 33.60 -3.32 42.68
C ARG A 67 34.97 -2.64 42.86
N GLN A 68 35.85 -2.73 41.85
CA GLN A 68 37.15 -2.04 41.88
C GLN A 68 36.97 -0.53 41.95
N THR A 69 36.07 0.03 41.14
CA THR A 69 35.80 1.48 41.11
C THR A 69 35.23 1.96 42.44
N MET A 70 34.28 1.21 43.02
CA MET A 70 33.71 1.53 44.33
C MET A 70 34.76 1.48 45.46
N ALA A 71 35.72 0.55 45.38
CA ALA A 71 36.81 0.45 46.34
C ALA A 71 37.84 1.58 46.20
N VAL A 72 38.14 2.01 44.96
CA VAL A 72 39.07 3.12 44.69
C VAL A 72 38.48 4.46 45.13
N GLU A 73 37.16 4.63 44.97
CA GLU A 73 36.48 5.89 45.26
C GLU A 73 35.91 5.96 46.68
N ASP A 74 36.13 4.94 47.51
CA ASP A 74 35.60 4.80 48.88
C ASP A 74 34.06 4.91 48.95
N CYS A 75 33.37 4.40 47.94
CA CYS A 75 31.92 4.37 47.89
C CYS A 75 31.35 3.09 48.52
N LYS A 76 30.24 3.23 49.27
CA LYS A 76 29.61 2.08 49.95
C LYS A 76 28.92 1.17 48.96
N MET A 77 29.30 -0.11 48.95
CA MET A 77 28.59 -1.13 48.19
C MET A 77 27.22 -1.45 48.81
N ALA A 78 26.25 -1.78 47.96
CA ALA A 78 24.93 -2.21 48.41
C ALA A 78 25.04 -3.52 49.22
N THR A 79 24.35 -3.56 50.36
CA THR A 79 24.29 -4.76 51.20
C THR A 79 23.27 -5.75 50.64
N LYS A 80 23.46 -7.05 50.94
CA LYS A 80 22.56 -8.11 50.48
C LYS A 80 21.11 -7.90 50.94
N SER A 81 20.90 -7.34 52.14
CA SER A 81 19.57 -7.01 52.66
C SER A 81 18.88 -5.90 51.85
N MET A 82 19.61 -4.86 51.46
CA MET A 82 19.08 -3.79 50.60
C MET A 82 18.64 -4.32 49.24
N VAL A 83 19.45 -5.18 48.62
CA VAL A 83 19.12 -5.81 47.33
C VAL A 83 17.89 -6.71 47.47
N ALA A 84 17.83 -7.55 48.52
CA ALA A 84 16.67 -8.41 48.76
C ALA A 84 15.37 -7.60 49.00
N GLY A 85 15.45 -6.50 49.74
CA GLY A 85 14.33 -5.57 49.92
C GLY A 85 13.85 -4.98 48.60
N LYS A 86 14.77 -4.55 47.72
CA LYS A 86 14.42 -4.00 46.41
C LYS A 86 13.82 -5.02 45.46
N VAL A 87 14.28 -6.27 45.51
CA VAL A 87 13.65 -7.38 44.76
C VAL A 87 12.21 -7.59 45.22
N ALA A 88 11.94 -7.53 46.53
CA ALA A 88 10.58 -7.61 47.05
C ALA A 88 9.72 -6.42 46.62
N ASP A 89 10.25 -5.19 46.62
CA ASP A 89 9.56 -4.00 46.12
C ASP A 89 9.15 -4.14 44.64
N ILE A 90 10.06 -4.65 43.79
CA ILE A 90 9.80 -4.90 42.36
C ILE A 90 8.68 -5.94 42.20
N ASN A 91 8.75 -7.05 42.93
CA ASN A 91 7.72 -8.08 42.89
C ASN A 91 6.36 -7.55 43.39
N ARG A 92 6.36 -6.63 44.38
CA ARG A 92 5.14 -5.95 44.82
C ARG A 92 4.54 -5.07 43.74
N LEU A 93 5.39 -4.35 42.99
CA LEU A 93 4.95 -3.48 41.90
C LEU A 93 4.39 -4.28 40.72
N ILE A 94 5.01 -5.42 40.37
CA ILE A 94 4.52 -6.31 39.30
C ILE A 94 3.11 -6.83 39.63
N ASN A 95 2.86 -7.17 40.89
CA ASN A 95 1.57 -7.69 41.35
C ASN A 95 0.58 -6.61 41.78
N HIS A 96 0.93 -5.34 41.62
CA HIS A 96 0.09 -4.22 42.02
C HIS A 96 -1.12 -4.08 41.09
N GLN A 97 -2.32 -4.03 41.67
CA GLN A 97 -3.54 -3.70 40.93
C GLN A 97 -3.72 -2.19 40.92
N PHE A 98 -3.58 -1.57 39.75
CA PHE A 98 -3.76 -0.13 39.59
C PHE A 98 -5.18 0.29 39.94
N THR A 99 -5.28 1.36 40.72
CA THR A 99 -6.58 1.99 41.00
C THR A 99 -7.03 2.81 39.80
N LYS A 100 -8.31 3.21 39.78
CA LYS A 100 -8.86 4.03 38.68
C LYS A 100 -8.17 5.39 38.59
N GLU A 101 -7.87 6.00 39.73
CA GLU A 101 -7.21 7.30 39.84
C GLU A 101 -5.79 7.27 39.27
N GLU A 102 -5.02 6.24 39.61
CA GLU A 102 -3.67 6.03 39.05
C GLU A 102 -3.70 5.78 37.54
N LEU A 103 -4.73 5.10 37.05
CA LEU A 103 -4.90 4.81 35.64
C LEU A 103 -5.23 6.08 34.84
N GLU A 104 -6.04 6.97 35.40
CA GLU A 104 -6.30 8.30 34.84
C GLU A 104 -5.04 9.15 34.82
N GLU A 105 -4.24 9.14 35.90
CA GLU A 105 -2.98 9.86 35.93
C GLU A 105 -1.98 9.32 34.89
N LYS A 106 -1.91 7.99 34.76
CA LYS A 106 -1.10 7.33 33.71
C LYS A 106 -1.57 7.71 32.31
N LEU A 107 -2.89 7.77 32.08
CA LEU A 107 -3.45 8.16 30.80
C LEU A 107 -3.15 9.63 30.48
N ARG A 108 -3.20 10.51 31.49
CA ARG A 108 -2.82 11.92 31.38
C ARG A 108 -1.35 12.06 31.03
N ARG A 109 -0.46 11.34 31.72
CA ARG A 109 0.99 11.34 31.44
C ARG A 109 1.32 10.77 30.06
N GLN A 110 0.57 9.78 29.58
CA GLN A 110 0.76 9.21 28.24
C GLN A 110 0.24 10.12 27.11
N GLY A 111 -0.55 11.17 27.42
CA GLY A 111 -1.09 12.09 26.42
C GLY A 111 -1.93 11.40 25.33
N THR A 112 -2.49 10.22 25.65
CA THR A 112 -3.17 9.37 24.65
C THR A 112 -4.39 10.07 24.03
N ASN A 113 -5.04 10.97 24.79
CA ASN A 113 -6.13 11.81 24.31
C ASN A 113 -5.61 12.97 23.44
N ASP A 114 -4.52 13.61 23.85
CA ASP A 114 -3.95 14.76 23.16
C ASP A 114 -3.39 14.38 21.78
N ASN A 115 -2.86 13.17 21.63
CA ASN A 115 -2.32 12.71 20.34
C ASN A 115 -3.40 12.65 19.24
N LYS A 116 -4.64 12.24 19.58
CA LYS A 116 -5.74 12.21 18.60
C LYS A 116 -6.17 13.62 18.21
N MET A 117 -6.26 14.53 19.18
CA MET A 117 -6.59 15.93 18.94
C MET A 117 -5.52 16.61 18.07
N LYS A 118 -4.24 16.41 18.36
CA LYS A 118 -3.12 16.93 17.57
C LYS A 118 -3.11 16.40 16.13
N ILE A 119 -3.48 15.14 15.90
CA ILE A 119 -3.62 14.59 14.54
C ILE A 119 -4.75 15.29 13.78
N PHE A 120 -5.88 15.52 14.45
CA PHE A 120 -7.02 16.20 13.85
C PHE A 120 -6.74 17.68 13.56
N GLU A 121 -6.11 18.39 14.49
CA GLU A 121 -5.66 19.78 14.30
C GLU A 121 -4.67 19.89 13.14
N ARG A 122 -3.70 18.96 13.05
CA ARG A 122 -2.79 18.89 11.90
C ARG A 122 -3.54 18.70 10.58
N LEU A 123 -4.53 17.79 10.53
CA LEU A 123 -5.33 17.57 9.33
C LEU A 123 -6.15 18.81 8.94
N GLN A 124 -6.69 19.53 9.92
CA GLN A 124 -7.38 20.80 9.69
C GLN A 124 -6.45 21.86 9.10
N LEU A 125 -5.22 21.96 9.61
CA LEU A 125 -4.20 22.86 9.08
C LEU A 125 -3.77 22.50 7.66
N GLU A 126 -3.56 21.21 7.38
CA GLU A 126 -3.24 20.73 6.03
C GLU A 126 -4.39 21.05 5.05
N LYS A 127 -5.64 20.90 5.48
CA LYS A 127 -6.81 21.28 4.68
C LYS A 127 -6.87 22.79 4.44
N ARG A 128 -6.68 23.61 5.48
CA ARG A 128 -6.67 25.08 5.39
C ARG A 128 -5.56 25.58 4.47
N ARG A 129 -4.38 24.96 4.53
CA ARG A 129 -3.28 25.21 3.61
C ARG A 129 -3.68 24.93 2.16
N GLN A 130 -4.36 23.81 1.91
CA GLN A 130 -4.79 23.43 0.56
C GLN A 130 -5.88 24.37 0.01
N GLU A 131 -6.79 24.84 0.87
CA GLU A 131 -7.77 25.87 0.54
C GLU A 131 -7.08 27.22 0.21
N ALA A 132 -6.08 27.63 1.00
CA ALA A 132 -5.30 28.85 0.76
C ALA A 132 -4.47 28.80 -0.54
N ILE A 133 -3.93 27.63 -0.89
CA ILE A 133 -3.25 27.41 -2.17
C ILE A 133 -4.25 27.50 -3.33
N ALA A 134 -5.44 26.93 -3.18
CA ALA A 134 -6.49 27.00 -4.19
C ALA A 134 -7.00 28.44 -4.40
N SER A 135 -7.01 29.27 -3.33
CA SER A 135 -7.38 30.68 -3.41
C SER A 135 -6.22 31.62 -3.79
N GLY A 136 -4.98 31.13 -3.84
CA GLY A 136 -3.78 31.92 -4.17
C GLY A 136 -3.34 32.91 -3.08
N ASP A 137 -3.69 32.67 -1.81
CA ASP A 137 -3.33 33.54 -0.68
C ASP A 137 -2.00 33.07 -0.04
N GLU A 138 -0.88 33.65 -0.48
CA GLU A 138 0.45 33.30 -0.01
C GLU A 138 0.69 33.60 1.48
N ALA A 139 0.02 34.62 2.04
CA ALA A 139 0.17 34.99 3.44
C ALA A 139 -0.49 33.95 4.36
N ALA A 140 -1.66 33.45 3.98
CA ALA A 140 -2.35 32.38 4.72
C ALA A 140 -1.58 31.05 4.66
N VAL A 141 -0.93 30.75 3.52
CA VAL A 141 -0.07 29.56 3.40
C VAL A 141 1.13 29.63 4.35
N ALA A 142 1.82 30.78 4.42
CA ALA A 142 2.95 30.97 5.33
C ALA A 142 2.57 30.81 6.81
N GLN A 143 1.38 31.28 7.21
CA GLN A 143 0.85 31.08 8.56
C GLN A 143 0.57 29.60 8.85
N CYS A 144 -0.11 28.90 7.93
CA CYS A 144 -0.39 27.48 8.08
C CYS A 144 0.91 26.66 8.14
N ASP A 145 1.92 27.02 7.35
CA ASP A 145 3.22 26.36 7.35
C ASP A 145 3.99 26.58 8.67
N ALA A 146 3.94 27.80 9.24
CA ALA A 146 4.52 28.09 10.55
C ALA A 146 3.82 27.31 11.68
N GLU A 147 2.49 27.18 11.62
CA GLU A 147 1.71 26.38 12.58
C GLU A 147 2.03 24.89 12.43
N LEU A 148 2.08 24.36 11.20
CA LEU A 148 2.49 22.99 10.93
C LEU A 148 3.91 22.69 11.44
N GLN A 149 4.85 23.63 11.27
CA GLN A 149 6.20 23.50 11.82
C GLN A 149 6.20 23.38 13.35
N ARG A 150 5.36 24.17 14.04
CA ARG A 150 5.19 24.05 15.51
C ARG A 150 4.62 22.68 15.90
N PHE A 151 3.65 22.16 15.13
CA PHE A 151 3.06 20.84 15.38
C PHE A 151 4.02 19.68 15.13
N THR A 152 4.93 19.80 14.14
CA THR A 152 5.96 18.78 13.91
C THR A 152 7.01 18.72 15.03
N GLY A 153 7.11 19.75 15.87
CA GLY A 153 7.94 19.78 17.07
C GLY A 153 9.45 19.66 16.83
N PRO A 154 10.26 19.82 17.88
CA PRO A 154 11.69 19.56 17.80
C PRO A 154 11.94 18.09 17.45
N LYS A 155 12.93 17.84 16.59
CA LYS A 155 13.36 16.49 16.22
C LYS A 155 13.67 15.68 17.49
N LEU A 156 13.11 14.47 17.57
CA LEU A 156 13.35 13.53 18.67
C LEU A 156 14.86 13.30 18.85
N ALA A 157 15.29 13.16 20.10
CA ALA A 157 16.70 12.95 20.42
C ALA A 157 17.20 11.56 19.97
N PHE A 158 18.52 11.44 19.87
CA PHE A 158 19.23 10.21 19.51
C PHE A 158 18.87 9.63 18.13
N GLY A 159 18.33 10.44 17.22
CA GLY A 159 17.95 10.00 15.88
C GLY A 159 16.78 9.01 15.85
N THR A 160 16.08 8.85 16.98
CA THR A 160 14.93 7.96 17.07
C THR A 160 13.73 8.55 16.33
N SER A 161 12.99 7.70 15.61
CA SER A 161 11.76 8.10 14.94
C SER A 161 10.59 7.31 15.51
N LEU A 162 9.45 7.98 15.72
CA LEU A 162 8.24 7.30 16.17
C LEU A 162 7.78 6.25 15.15
N VAL A 163 8.02 6.52 13.87
CA VAL A 163 7.71 5.61 12.77
C VAL A 163 9.03 5.18 12.16
N LYS A 164 9.32 3.86 12.15
CA LYS A 164 10.43 3.34 11.34
C LYS A 164 10.16 3.72 9.88
N PRO A 165 11.09 4.41 9.20
CA PRO A 165 10.90 4.73 7.79
C PRO A 165 10.64 3.42 7.05
N ARG A 166 9.47 3.30 6.42
CA ARG A 166 9.19 2.15 5.56
C ARG A 166 10.29 2.10 4.51
N SER A 167 10.76 0.89 4.20
CA SER A 167 11.70 0.70 3.09
C SER A 167 11.16 1.43 1.86
N THR A 168 12.02 2.22 1.22
CA THR A 168 11.69 2.93 -0.03
C THR A 168 11.32 1.97 -1.16
N GLU A 169 11.57 0.68 -0.98
CA GLU A 169 11.11 -0.38 -1.86
C GLU A 169 9.60 -0.60 -1.71
N LYS A 170 8.87 -0.26 -2.77
CA LYS A 170 7.46 -0.61 -2.95
C LYS A 170 7.30 -2.11 -2.73
N THR A 171 6.35 -2.50 -1.89
CA THR A 171 6.06 -3.91 -1.65
C THR A 171 5.71 -4.62 -2.97
N GLN A 172 5.98 -5.92 -3.10
CA GLN A 172 5.65 -6.68 -4.31
C GLN A 172 4.16 -6.54 -4.68
N GLN A 173 3.29 -6.42 -3.67
CA GLN A 173 1.85 -6.20 -3.81
C GLN A 173 1.53 -4.83 -4.42
N GLU A 174 2.18 -3.77 -3.96
CA GLU A 174 2.01 -2.41 -4.49
C GLU A 174 2.49 -2.31 -5.94
N ARG A 175 3.61 -2.95 -6.28
CA ARG A 175 4.11 -3.03 -7.68
C ARG A 175 3.11 -3.75 -8.59
N LEU A 176 2.50 -4.84 -8.13
CA LEU A 176 1.48 -5.56 -8.90
C LEU A 176 0.19 -4.74 -9.08
N GLN A 177 -0.23 -4.01 -8.05
CA GLN A 177 -1.38 -3.12 -8.13
C GLN A 177 -1.16 -1.98 -9.13
N GLU A 178 0.02 -1.36 -9.13
CA GLU A 178 0.40 -0.33 -10.09
C GLU A 178 0.39 -0.87 -11.53
N LEU A 179 0.89 -2.10 -11.73
CA LEU A 179 0.86 -2.77 -13.03
C LEU A 179 -0.57 -3.10 -13.48
N ASN A 180 -1.43 -3.56 -12.57
CA ASN A 180 -2.83 -3.84 -12.87
C ASN A 180 -3.61 -2.57 -13.22
N LEU A 181 -3.40 -1.47 -12.48
CA LEU A 181 -4.01 -0.17 -12.78
C LEU A 181 -3.56 0.34 -14.16
N ARG A 182 -2.27 0.22 -14.48
CA ARG A 182 -1.75 0.58 -15.80
C ARG A 182 -2.37 -0.27 -16.90
N ASN A 183 -2.48 -1.57 -16.71
CA ASN A 183 -3.11 -2.47 -17.67
C ASN A 183 -4.60 -2.18 -17.85
N GLN A 184 -5.33 -1.89 -16.77
CA GLN A 184 -6.73 -1.46 -16.84
C GLN A 184 -6.87 -0.15 -17.62
N LYS A 185 -5.99 0.82 -17.39
CA LYS A 185 -5.98 2.09 -18.11
C LYS A 185 -5.69 1.90 -19.60
N LEU A 186 -4.67 1.11 -19.94
CA LEU A 186 -4.34 0.78 -21.33
C LEU A 186 -5.47 0.01 -22.03
N ASN A 187 -6.10 -0.94 -21.35
CA ASN A 187 -7.25 -1.67 -21.88
C ASN A 187 -8.44 -0.73 -22.13
N ALA A 188 -8.73 0.19 -21.21
CA ALA A 188 -9.79 1.17 -21.36
C ALA A 188 -9.53 2.13 -22.54
N GLU A 189 -8.29 2.60 -22.68
CA GLU A 189 -7.88 3.46 -23.80
C GLU A 189 -7.93 2.72 -25.13
N ASN A 190 -7.49 1.46 -25.18
CA ASN A 190 -7.56 0.61 -26.37
C ASN A 190 -9.00 0.32 -26.80
N VAL A 191 -9.88 -0.01 -25.86
CA VAL A 191 -11.32 -0.19 -26.14
C VAL A 191 -11.93 1.11 -26.65
N ARG A 192 -11.61 2.25 -26.04
CA ARG A 192 -12.10 3.56 -26.49
C ARG A 192 -11.61 3.89 -27.90
N ARG A 193 -10.34 3.62 -28.22
CA ARG A 193 -9.77 3.82 -29.55
C ARG A 193 -10.42 2.90 -30.58
N ALA A 194 -10.59 1.62 -30.25
CA ALA A 194 -11.24 0.64 -31.12
C ALA A 194 -12.68 1.03 -31.44
N GLN A 195 -13.45 1.49 -30.45
CA GLN A 195 -14.83 1.97 -30.65
C GLN A 195 -14.90 3.21 -31.57
N LEU A 196 -13.95 4.13 -31.46
CA LEU A 196 -13.88 5.31 -32.33
C LEU A 196 -13.51 4.93 -33.77
N GLU A 197 -12.59 3.98 -33.93
CA GLU A 197 -12.16 3.49 -35.25
C GLU A 197 -13.24 2.64 -35.92
N GLU A 198 -13.93 1.78 -35.17
CA GLU A 198 -15.11 1.04 -35.64
C GLU A 198 -16.19 2.01 -36.10
N ARG A 199 -16.56 3.01 -35.29
CA ARG A 199 -17.54 4.04 -35.67
C ARG A 199 -17.11 4.82 -36.93
N ARG A 200 -15.82 5.15 -37.05
CA ARG A 200 -15.28 5.85 -38.24
C ARG A 200 -15.37 4.96 -39.48
N ARG A 201 -14.99 3.69 -39.36
CA ARG A 201 -15.02 2.70 -40.43
C ARG A 201 -16.45 2.37 -40.86
N GLU A 202 -17.38 2.22 -39.92
CA GLU A 202 -18.80 2.06 -40.21
C GLU A 202 -19.36 3.25 -40.99
N ARG A 203 -19.01 4.49 -40.59
CA ARG A 203 -19.44 5.70 -41.30
C ARG A 203 -18.89 5.75 -42.73
N LEU A 204 -17.62 5.40 -42.92
CA LEU A 204 -16.99 5.36 -44.26
C LEU A 204 -17.58 4.25 -45.13
N ALA A 205 -17.78 3.05 -44.57
CA ALA A 205 -18.39 1.93 -45.28
C ALA A 205 -19.85 2.24 -45.66
N ALA A 206 -20.64 2.85 -44.78
CA ALA A 206 -21.99 3.29 -45.09
C ALA A 206 -22.02 4.34 -46.21
N ALA A 207 -21.05 5.27 -46.24
CA ALA A 207 -20.92 6.24 -47.32
C ALA A 207 -20.52 5.58 -48.65
N ALA A 208 -19.64 4.58 -48.64
CA ALA A 208 -19.24 3.84 -49.85
C ALA A 208 -20.38 2.96 -50.41
N VAL A 209 -21.17 2.32 -49.54
CA VAL A 209 -22.38 1.58 -49.94
C VAL A 209 -23.42 2.54 -50.51
N ALA A 210 -23.59 3.73 -49.93
CA ALA A 210 -24.49 4.76 -50.45
C ALA A 210 -24.05 5.31 -51.82
N ARG A 211 -22.74 5.34 -52.10
CA ARG A 211 -22.18 5.66 -53.42
C ARG A 211 -22.26 4.50 -54.42
N GLY A 212 -22.67 3.31 -54.00
CA GLY A 212 -22.83 2.13 -54.86
C GLY A 212 -21.54 1.36 -55.17
N GLU A 213 -20.41 1.70 -54.53
CA GLU A 213 -19.10 1.09 -54.80
C GLU A 213 -18.84 -0.18 -53.98
N ALA A 214 -19.57 -0.40 -52.87
CA ALA A 214 -19.31 -1.50 -51.94
C ALA A 214 -20.55 -2.35 -51.64
N VAL A 215 -20.34 -3.65 -51.42
CA VAL A 215 -21.39 -4.60 -51.02
C VAL A 215 -21.79 -4.33 -49.56
N ALA A 216 -23.11 -4.26 -49.31
CA ALA A 216 -23.65 -4.04 -47.97
C ALA A 216 -23.21 -5.15 -46.97
N ASN A 217 -22.86 -4.74 -45.74
CA ASN A 217 -22.40 -5.63 -44.67
C ASN A 217 -23.34 -6.82 -44.47
N ARG A 218 -22.81 -8.06 -44.56
CA ARG A 218 -23.60 -9.31 -44.48
C ARG A 218 -24.22 -9.58 -43.11
N PHE A 219 -23.67 -8.96 -42.06
CA PHE A 219 -24.19 -9.01 -40.68
C PHE A 219 -24.98 -7.75 -40.28
N ALA A 220 -25.14 -6.78 -41.19
CA ALA A 220 -25.96 -5.62 -40.90
C ALA A 220 -27.41 -6.05 -40.71
N ARG A 221 -28.04 -5.58 -39.64
CA ARG A 221 -29.46 -5.85 -39.41
C ARG A 221 -30.27 -5.27 -40.56
N VAL A 222 -30.99 -6.14 -41.27
CA VAL A 222 -31.92 -5.74 -42.33
C VAL A 222 -32.99 -4.84 -41.71
N LYS A 223 -33.08 -3.59 -42.16
CA LYS A 223 -34.13 -2.67 -41.73
C LYS A 223 -35.45 -3.10 -42.38
N THR A 224 -36.28 -3.81 -41.63
CA THR A 224 -37.66 -4.11 -42.07
C THR A 224 -38.54 -2.89 -41.79
N LYS A 225 -39.14 -2.32 -42.83
CA LYS A 225 -40.23 -1.34 -42.66
C LYS A 225 -41.53 -2.13 -42.47
N ALA A 226 -42.24 -1.86 -41.38
CA ALA A 226 -43.57 -2.43 -41.17
C ALA A 226 -44.51 -1.92 -42.28
N ARG A 227 -45.03 -2.84 -43.10
CA ARG A 227 -45.99 -2.55 -44.16
C ARG A 227 -47.39 -2.61 -43.55
N THR A 228 -47.90 -1.49 -43.05
CA THR A 228 -49.26 -1.40 -42.50
C THR A 228 -50.26 -1.35 -43.66
N HIS A 229 -50.78 -2.51 -44.08
CA HIS A 229 -52.00 -2.57 -44.87
C HIS A 229 -53.16 -2.92 -43.94
N TYR A 230 -54.07 -1.96 -43.75
CA TYR A 230 -55.46 -2.24 -43.40
C TYR A 230 -56.31 -1.51 -44.44
N ASP A 231 -57.05 -2.28 -45.23
CA ASP A 231 -58.24 -1.79 -45.93
C ASP A 231 -59.34 -2.85 -45.79
N VAL A 232 -60.41 -2.49 -45.08
CA VAL A 232 -61.67 -3.26 -45.00
C VAL A 232 -62.83 -2.31 -45.26
N HIS A 233 -62.72 -1.43 -46.27
CA HIS A 233 -63.80 -0.81 -47.06
C HIS A 233 -63.33 0.57 -47.52
N GLY A 234 -63.09 0.68 -48.83
CA GLY A 234 -62.35 1.78 -49.43
C GLY A 234 -62.94 3.17 -49.21
N ASN A 235 -62.05 4.16 -49.06
CA ASN A 235 -61.86 5.17 -50.10
C ASN A 235 -60.56 5.97 -49.84
N ARG A 236 -59.64 5.92 -50.80
CA ARG A 236 -58.47 6.81 -51.03
C ARG A 236 -57.39 6.90 -49.95
N LEU A 237 -56.14 6.64 -50.35
CA LEU A 237 -55.01 7.58 -50.28
C LEU A 237 -53.85 7.03 -51.13
N MET A 238 -53.56 7.73 -52.23
CA MET A 238 -52.38 7.50 -53.08
C MET A 238 -51.10 7.93 -52.33
N PRO A 239 -49.94 7.31 -52.57
CA PRO A 239 -48.67 7.83 -52.11
C PRO A 239 -48.30 9.03 -53.00
N LYS A 240 -48.25 10.24 -52.43
CA LYS A 240 -47.71 11.39 -53.14
C LYS A 240 -46.20 11.46 -52.91
N SER A 241 -45.44 11.20 -53.96
CA SER A 241 -44.03 11.58 -54.10
C SER A 241 -43.89 13.10 -54.05
N GLY A 242 -42.86 13.60 -53.36
CA GLY A 242 -42.47 15.01 -53.36
C GLY A 242 -41.07 15.21 -52.77
N GLU A 243 -40.29 16.07 -53.41
CA GLU A 243 -38.86 16.33 -53.31
C GLU A 243 -38.27 16.77 -51.96
N ASP A 244 -36.94 16.61 -51.89
CA ASP A 244 -35.89 17.36 -51.19
C ASP A 244 -36.23 18.33 -50.04
N GLY A 245 -35.39 18.26 -49.01
CA GLY A 245 -34.89 19.46 -48.33
C GLY A 245 -35.20 19.60 -46.84
N GLY A 246 -34.38 18.98 -46.00
CA GLY A 246 -33.84 19.62 -44.80
C GLY A 246 -34.69 19.71 -43.52
N VAL A 247 -33.93 19.68 -42.42
CA VAL A 247 -34.24 20.23 -41.08
C VAL A 247 -34.94 19.27 -40.09
N SER A 248 -34.08 18.71 -39.23
CA SER A 248 -34.23 18.36 -37.81
C SER A 248 -35.57 17.85 -37.27
N ASP A 249 -35.53 16.70 -36.61
CA ASP A 249 -36.27 16.56 -35.36
C ASP A 249 -35.48 15.79 -34.30
N MET A 250 -35.28 16.49 -33.19
CA MET A 250 -34.73 16.03 -31.93
C MET A 250 -35.89 15.47 -31.11
N SER A 251 -35.84 14.21 -30.67
CA SER A 251 -36.49 13.84 -29.40
C SER A 251 -35.95 12.55 -28.81
N ARG A 252 -35.71 12.65 -27.50
CA ARG A 252 -34.99 11.75 -26.59
C ARG A 252 -35.78 10.46 -26.30
N PRO A 253 -35.12 9.32 -26.03
CA PRO A 253 -35.80 8.17 -25.45
C PRO A 253 -36.07 8.40 -23.96
N VAL A 254 -37.35 8.50 -23.61
CA VAL A 254 -37.86 8.37 -22.23
C VAL A 254 -37.86 6.89 -21.87
N THR A 255 -37.13 6.52 -20.82
CA THR A 255 -37.25 5.24 -20.13
C THR A 255 -38.53 5.20 -19.30
N PRO A 256 -39.32 4.11 -19.30
CA PRO A 256 -40.22 3.82 -18.19
C PRO A 256 -39.54 2.85 -17.21
N ILE A 257 -39.60 3.23 -15.93
CA ILE A 257 -39.27 2.44 -14.75
C ILE A 257 -40.58 1.84 -14.19
N THR A 258 -40.47 0.72 -13.45
CA THR A 258 -41.49 -0.01 -12.65
C THR A 258 -42.46 -0.93 -13.45
N GLY A 259 -42.80 -2.15 -13.02
CA GLY A 259 -42.62 -2.83 -11.74
C GLY A 259 -42.91 -4.34 -11.84
N ALA A 260 -42.76 -5.00 -10.68
CA ALA A 260 -42.67 -6.43 -10.41
C ALA A 260 -43.78 -7.35 -10.99
N ASN A 261 -43.40 -8.59 -11.29
CA ASN A 261 -44.11 -9.81 -10.87
C ASN A 261 -43.26 -11.07 -11.11
N THR A 262 -42.62 -11.55 -10.04
CA THR A 262 -42.18 -12.95 -9.88
C THR A 262 -43.35 -13.81 -9.42
N PRO A 263 -43.45 -15.06 -9.90
CA PRO A 263 -43.86 -16.18 -9.04
C PRO A 263 -42.69 -17.14 -8.81
N ASN A 264 -42.58 -17.56 -7.57
CA ASN A 264 -41.57 -18.44 -7.01
C ASN A 264 -42.11 -19.88 -6.97
N GLY A 265 -41.22 -20.85 -7.23
CA GLY A 265 -41.34 -22.25 -6.81
C GLY A 265 -41.63 -23.29 -7.92
N ASN A 266 -41.07 -24.50 -7.91
CA ASN A 266 -40.00 -25.10 -7.12
C ASN A 266 -39.68 -26.50 -7.72
N LYS A 267 -38.44 -26.99 -7.48
CA LYS A 267 -37.94 -28.40 -7.55
C LYS A 267 -37.48 -29.01 -8.90
N ALA A 268 -36.16 -29.20 -9.04
CA ALA A 268 -35.52 -30.53 -9.02
C ALA A 268 -33.96 -30.44 -9.16
N SER A 269 -33.28 -30.70 -8.03
CA SER A 269 -32.10 -31.55 -7.80
C SER A 269 -31.00 -31.75 -8.88
N THR A 270 -29.77 -31.30 -8.53
CA THR A 270 -28.38 -31.86 -8.63
C THR A 270 -28.11 -33.23 -9.30
N PRO A 271 -26.85 -33.65 -9.66
CA PRO A 271 -25.52 -33.03 -9.42
C PRO A 271 -24.43 -33.18 -10.55
N THR A 272 -23.26 -32.59 -10.25
CA THR A 272 -21.89 -32.69 -10.84
C THR A 272 -21.41 -34.07 -11.32
N PRO A 273 -20.31 -34.12 -12.11
CA PRO A 273 -19.24 -35.06 -11.75
C PRO A 273 -17.80 -34.49 -11.88
N ASN A 274 -16.98 -34.87 -10.91
CA ASN A 274 -15.53 -34.87 -10.94
C ASN A 274 -15.05 -36.31 -11.22
N GLY A 275 -14.07 -36.48 -12.12
CA GLY A 275 -13.04 -37.53 -12.09
C GLY A 275 -13.41 -38.99 -12.43
N GLY A 276 -12.61 -39.62 -13.32
CA GLY A 276 -12.50 -41.08 -13.37
C GLY A 276 -12.20 -41.69 -14.75
N SER A 277 -10.91 -41.91 -15.01
CA SER A 277 -10.24 -42.93 -15.86
C SER A 277 -11.08 -43.96 -16.65
N ALA A 278 -10.68 -44.22 -17.90
CA ALA A 278 -10.11 -45.52 -18.37
C ALA A 278 -10.11 -45.63 -19.92
N THR A 279 -8.99 -46.05 -20.52
CA THR A 279 -8.93 -46.97 -21.69
C THR A 279 -7.48 -47.43 -21.98
N PRO A 280 -7.23 -48.53 -22.73
CA PRO A 280 -6.35 -49.62 -22.30
C PRO A 280 -5.15 -49.86 -23.25
N GLY A 281 -4.28 -50.80 -22.88
CA GLY A 281 -2.97 -50.98 -23.48
C GLY A 281 -2.85 -51.86 -24.74
N ALA A 282 -1.60 -51.96 -25.22
CA ALA A 282 -1.06 -53.02 -26.06
C ALA A 282 0.45 -53.19 -25.79
N LYS A 283 0.92 -54.43 -25.92
CA LYS A 283 2.18 -55.02 -25.41
C LYS A 283 3.33 -55.04 -26.44
N GLY A 284 4.57 -55.23 -25.94
CA GLY A 284 5.67 -55.97 -26.60
C GLY A 284 7.01 -55.20 -26.68
N ALA A 285 7.94 -55.37 -25.71
CA ALA A 285 9.10 -56.30 -25.69
C ALA A 285 10.39 -55.69 -26.28
N GLY A 286 11.34 -55.20 -25.46
CA GLY A 286 12.64 -55.85 -25.08
C GLY A 286 13.78 -55.07 -25.78
N ASP A 287 14.99 -54.83 -25.28
CA ASP A 287 15.81 -55.28 -24.16
C ASP A 287 16.98 -54.27 -23.94
N SER A 288 17.59 -54.33 -22.75
CA SER A 288 18.96 -53.99 -22.33
C SER A 288 19.62 -52.59 -22.44
N THR A 289 20.06 -52.16 -21.24
CA THR A 289 21.39 -51.60 -20.85
C THR A 289 21.67 -50.08 -20.71
N LYS A 290 21.93 -49.71 -19.44
CA LYS A 290 22.80 -48.68 -18.84
C LYS A 290 22.28 -47.23 -18.60
N PRO A 291 22.58 -46.62 -17.42
CA PRO A 291 21.99 -45.34 -16.98
C PRO A 291 22.97 -44.14 -17.06
N ALA A 292 22.48 -42.95 -17.43
CA ALA A 292 23.00 -41.66 -16.97
C ALA A 292 22.10 -40.45 -17.33
N ARG A 293 21.67 -39.72 -16.28
CA ARG A 293 21.36 -38.27 -16.22
C ARG A 293 20.08 -37.71 -16.90
N LYS A 294 19.03 -37.48 -16.09
CA LYS A 294 17.98 -36.45 -16.30
C LYS A 294 18.59 -35.06 -16.03
N GLY A 295 18.27 -33.94 -16.68
CA GLY A 295 17.19 -33.59 -17.59
C GLY A 295 16.78 -32.12 -17.30
N GLY A 296 17.41 -31.16 -17.99
CA GLY A 296 17.07 -29.73 -17.98
C GLY A 296 16.23 -29.35 -19.21
N ILE A 297 15.37 -28.35 -19.03
CA ILE A 297 14.35 -27.86 -19.97
C ILE A 297 14.98 -27.39 -21.30
N PRO A 298 14.39 -27.68 -22.48
CA PRO A 298 14.93 -27.22 -23.77
C PRO A 298 14.64 -25.73 -24.00
N VAL A 299 15.71 -24.97 -24.24
CA VAL A 299 15.67 -23.55 -24.64
C VAL A 299 15.42 -23.45 -26.14
N ILE A 300 14.35 -22.76 -26.53
CA ILE A 300 14.06 -22.39 -27.92
C ILE A 300 15.09 -21.33 -28.34
N ARG A 301 15.97 -21.66 -29.29
CA ARG A 301 16.91 -20.68 -29.87
C ARG A 301 16.16 -19.83 -30.90
N HIS A 302 16.01 -18.54 -30.60
CA HIS A 302 15.53 -17.56 -31.58
C HIS A 302 16.62 -17.34 -32.64
N ARG A 303 16.24 -17.25 -33.92
CA ARG A 303 17.16 -16.81 -34.97
C ARG A 303 17.38 -15.29 -34.81
N PRO A 304 18.62 -14.78 -34.99
CA PRO A 304 18.87 -13.34 -34.99
C PRO A 304 18.05 -12.69 -36.12
N THR A 305 17.37 -11.59 -35.80
CA THR A 305 16.71 -10.74 -36.79
C THR A 305 17.71 -9.77 -37.40
N ASP A 306 17.50 -9.36 -38.65
CA ASP A 306 18.46 -8.55 -39.44
C ASP A 306 18.92 -7.26 -38.72
N ASP A 307 18.11 -6.69 -37.83
CA ASP A 307 18.46 -5.53 -37.01
C ASP A 307 19.65 -5.79 -36.04
N GLU A 308 19.82 -7.02 -35.54
CA GLU A 308 20.96 -7.39 -34.68
C GLU A 308 22.24 -7.61 -35.49
N ASN A 309 22.13 -8.06 -36.75
CA ASN A 309 23.27 -8.17 -37.65
C ASN A 309 23.76 -6.79 -38.11
N ILE A 310 22.86 -5.81 -38.27
CA ILE A 310 23.22 -4.42 -38.59
C ILE A 310 23.88 -3.72 -37.39
N ALA A 311 23.43 -4.01 -36.17
CA ALA A 311 24.05 -3.47 -34.95
C ALA A 311 25.43 -4.07 -34.65
N ALA A 312 25.76 -5.24 -35.21
CA ALA A 312 27.06 -5.89 -35.06
C ALA A 312 28.09 -5.47 -36.14
N LEU A 313 27.69 -4.66 -37.13
CA LEU A 313 28.58 -4.05 -38.09
C LEU A 313 29.08 -2.71 -37.53
N ASP A 314 30.23 -2.78 -36.86
CA ASP A 314 30.98 -1.63 -36.36
C ASP A 314 31.49 -0.79 -37.55
N PHE A 315 30.83 0.34 -37.82
CA PHE A 315 31.37 1.35 -38.73
C PHE A 315 32.29 2.25 -37.91
N GLU A 316 33.60 2.01 -38.02
CA GLU A 316 34.67 2.92 -37.58
C GLU A 316 34.53 4.26 -38.34
N ILE A 317 33.63 5.11 -37.87
CA ILE A 317 33.57 6.52 -38.27
C ILE A 317 34.44 7.27 -37.28
N ASP A 318 35.70 7.48 -37.66
CA ASP A 318 36.61 8.41 -37.01
C ASP A 318 36.04 9.83 -37.13
N ILE A 319 35.44 10.31 -36.03
CA ILE A 319 35.12 11.73 -35.86
C ILE A 319 36.33 12.35 -35.15
N GLU A 320 37.30 12.80 -35.93
CA GLU A 320 38.30 13.77 -35.48
C GLU A 320 37.61 15.13 -35.29
N ILE A 321 37.91 15.77 -34.16
CA ILE A 321 37.22 16.91 -33.52
C ILE A 321 36.90 18.08 -34.46
#